data_AF-A0A1W9SYI1-F1
#
_entry.id   AF-A0A1W9SYI1-F1
#
_cell.length_a   1.000
_cell.length_b   1.000
_cell.length_c   1.000
_cell.angle_alpha   90.00
_cell.angle_beta   90.00
_cell.angle_gamma   90.00
#
_symmetry.space_group_name_H-M   'P 1'
#
loop_
_entity.id
_entity.type
_entity.pdbx_description
1 polymer ?
#
loop_
_entity_poly.entity_id
_entity_poly.type
_entity_poly.pdbx_seq_one_letter_code
_entity_poly.pdbx_strand_id
1 'polypeptide(L)'
;MSIDRNQRRTVVNHNKFATPFVLCFRIIHPICLAISEANVNFTIQIILEKQHFVIMKTLTLDTRPEAEKVLISLLRSANTAQKFAKICSLSQTVIQLSKRAIARANPGLSEEQIELRFIALQHGKELAYNVEKFLENHR
;
A
#
# COMPACT_ATOMS: atom_id res chain seq x y z
N MET A 1 -69.75 5.35 25.44
CA MET A 1 -70.67 4.89 26.49
C MET A 1 -71.35 3.63 25.98
N SER A 2 -71.24 2.55 26.75
CA SER A 2 -72.01 1.30 26.67
C SER A 2 -71.69 0.28 25.57
N ILE A 3 -71.57 -0.95 26.09
CA ILE A 3 -71.19 -2.24 25.54
C ILE A 3 -72.43 -2.93 24.94
N ASP A 4 -72.29 -3.68 23.84
CA ASP A 4 -72.77 -5.08 23.70
C ASP A 4 -72.31 -5.63 22.34
N ARG A 5 -71.47 -6.67 22.22
CA ARG A 5 -71.59 -8.09 22.59
C ARG A 5 -72.80 -8.81 21.98
N ASN A 6 -72.46 -9.69 21.03
CA ASN A 6 -73.01 -11.03 20.82
C ASN A 6 -74.10 -11.22 19.75
N GLN A 7 -73.70 -11.75 18.58
CA GLN A 7 -74.60 -12.65 17.84
C GLN A 7 -73.84 -13.72 17.03
N ARG A 8 -73.81 -14.92 17.63
CA ARG A 8 -73.96 -16.28 17.05
C ARG A 8 -73.23 -16.61 15.74
N ARG A 9 -72.42 -17.68 15.78
CA ARG A 9 -72.66 -18.89 14.98
C ARG A 9 -71.91 -20.09 15.53
N THR A 10 -72.69 -21.09 15.91
CA THR A 10 -72.34 -22.49 16.14
C THR A 10 -71.82 -23.14 14.86
N VAL A 11 -70.68 -23.83 14.85
CA VAL A 11 -70.48 -25.04 14.02
C VAL A 11 -69.40 -25.94 14.64
N VAL A 12 -69.86 -27.07 15.17
CA VAL A 12 -69.30 -28.43 15.14
C VAL A 12 -67.78 -28.62 15.22
N ASN A 13 -67.36 -29.24 16.32
CA ASN A 13 -66.07 -29.88 16.51
C ASN A 13 -66.10 -31.29 15.89
N HIS A 14 -65.28 -31.53 14.87
CA HIS A 14 -64.91 -32.87 14.44
C HIS A 14 -63.39 -33.00 14.44
N ASN A 15 -62.88 -33.52 15.56
CA ASN A 15 -61.62 -34.25 15.59
C ASN A 15 -61.67 -35.37 14.54
N LYS A 16 -60.73 -35.32 13.59
CA LYS A 16 -60.01 -36.45 12.97
C LYS A 16 -59.37 -35.93 11.69
N PHE A 17 -58.05 -35.77 11.67
CA PHE A 17 -57.15 -36.10 10.55
C PHE A 17 -55.73 -35.74 10.99
N ALA A 18 -55.03 -36.71 11.57
CA ALA A 18 -53.59 -36.67 11.74
C ALA A 18 -52.96 -36.60 10.34
N THR A 19 -52.19 -35.54 10.07
CA THR A 19 -51.50 -35.32 8.78
C THR A 19 -49.98 -35.16 9.00
N PRO A 20 -49.16 -35.49 7.98
CA PRO A 20 -47.78 -35.99 8.12
C PRO A 20 -46.72 -34.87 8.15
N PHE A 21 -47.00 -33.77 8.85
CA PHE A 21 -46.17 -32.56 8.73
C PHE A 21 -44.93 -32.52 9.64
N VAL A 22 -44.86 -33.39 10.65
CA VAL A 22 -43.81 -33.34 11.68
C VAL A 22 -42.51 -34.03 11.26
N LEU A 23 -42.54 -34.88 10.23
CA LEU A 23 -41.34 -35.63 9.79
C LEU A 23 -40.46 -34.83 8.81
N CYS A 24 -41.01 -33.85 8.08
CA CYS A 24 -40.26 -33.08 7.08
C CYS A 24 -39.26 -32.09 7.73
N PHE A 25 -39.52 -31.65 8.96
CA PHE A 25 -38.71 -30.63 9.64
C PHE A 25 -37.39 -31.15 10.24
N ARG A 26 -37.25 -32.46 10.47
CA ARG A 26 -36.04 -33.03 11.11
C ARG A 26 -34.89 -33.36 10.15
N ILE A 27 -35.12 -33.38 8.84
CA ILE A 27 -34.10 -33.72 7.84
C ILE A 27 -33.64 -32.47 7.06
N ILE A 28 -34.54 -31.52 6.80
CA ILE A 28 -34.23 -30.34 5.97
C ILE A 28 -33.42 -29.30 6.75
N HIS A 29 -33.63 -29.17 8.07
CA HIS A 29 -32.95 -28.16 8.90
C HIS A 29 -31.42 -28.34 9.03
N PRO A 30 -30.86 -29.55 9.30
CA PRO A 30 -29.41 -29.70 9.40
C PRO A 30 -28.68 -29.58 8.06
N ILE A 31 -29.33 -29.95 6.95
CA ILE A 31 -28.76 -29.83 5.60
C ILE A 31 -28.67 -28.34 5.21
N CYS A 32 -29.68 -27.53 5.55
CA CYS A 32 -29.67 -26.10 5.27
C CYS A 32 -28.60 -25.35 6.08
N LEU A 33 -28.39 -25.74 7.35
CA LEU A 33 -27.33 -25.18 8.20
C LEU A 33 -25.93 -25.58 7.71
N ALA A 34 -25.73 -26.85 7.33
CA ALA A 34 -24.46 -27.34 6.81
C ALA A 34 -24.08 -26.73 5.46
N ILE A 35 -25.06 -26.46 4.57
CA ILE A 35 -24.82 -25.76 3.30
C ILE A 35 -24.44 -24.29 3.56
N SER A 36 -25.04 -23.64 4.57
CA SER A 36 -24.68 -22.28 4.97
C SER A 36 -23.26 -22.19 5.53
N GLU A 37 -22.87 -23.10 6.42
CA GLU A 37 -21.53 -23.12 7.02
C GLU A 37 -20.43 -23.53 6.02
N ALA A 38 -20.71 -24.49 5.13
CA ALA A 38 -19.79 -24.86 4.06
C ALA A 38 -19.57 -23.71 3.07
N ASN A 39 -20.60 -22.91 2.78
CA ASN A 39 -20.51 -21.76 1.90
C ASN A 39 -19.72 -20.60 2.54
N VAL A 40 -19.88 -20.37 3.85
CA VAL A 40 -19.07 -19.39 4.60
C VAL A 40 -17.61 -19.82 4.66
N ASN A 41 -17.31 -21.10 4.97
CA ASN A 41 -15.94 -21.59 5.01
C ASN A 41 -15.28 -21.62 3.62
N PHE A 42 -16.01 -21.95 2.55
CA PHE A 42 -15.51 -21.84 1.18
C PHE A 42 -15.26 -20.39 0.77
N THR A 43 -16.13 -19.47 1.17
CA THR A 43 -15.96 -18.03 0.93
C THR A 43 -14.77 -17.47 1.72
N ILE A 44 -14.59 -17.90 2.98
CA ILE A 44 -13.43 -17.54 3.81
C ILE A 44 -12.14 -18.13 3.22
N GLN A 45 -12.17 -19.38 2.76
CA GLN A 45 -11.03 -20.01 2.08
C GLN A 45 -10.65 -19.28 0.79
N ILE A 46 -11.63 -18.87 -0.04
CA ILE A 46 -11.39 -18.06 -1.24
C ILE A 46 -10.87 -16.66 -0.89
N ILE A 47 -11.35 -16.04 0.19
CA ILE A 47 -10.86 -14.72 0.64
C ILE A 47 -9.44 -14.82 1.22
N LEU A 48 -9.11 -15.90 1.93
CA LEU A 48 -7.77 -16.19 2.45
C LEU A 48 -6.80 -16.63 1.35
N GLU A 49 -7.24 -17.37 0.33
CA GLU A 49 -6.43 -17.68 -0.87
C GLU A 49 -6.27 -16.45 -1.78
N LYS A 50 -7.25 -15.55 -1.86
CA LYS A 50 -7.06 -14.27 -2.58
C LYS A 50 -6.13 -13.29 -1.88
N GLN A 51 -5.70 -13.59 -0.65
CA GLN A 51 -4.51 -13.00 -0.03
C GLN A 51 -3.22 -13.64 -0.58
N HIS A 52 -3.27 -14.23 -1.77
CA HIS A 52 -2.13 -14.43 -2.66
C HIS A 52 -1.30 -13.15 -2.71
N PHE A 53 -0.28 -13.14 -1.86
CA PHE A 53 0.94 -12.38 -1.88
C PHE A 53 1.09 -11.60 -3.19
N VAL A 54 0.59 -10.36 -3.20
CA VAL A 54 0.88 -9.41 -4.29
C VAL A 54 2.38 -9.18 -4.20
N ILE A 55 3.13 -9.86 -5.07
CA ILE A 55 4.56 -9.59 -5.26
C ILE A 55 4.63 -8.15 -5.73
N MET A 56 4.90 -7.25 -4.79
CA MET A 56 5.12 -5.87 -5.13
C MET A 56 6.46 -5.83 -5.85
N LYS A 57 6.40 -5.53 -7.15
CA LYS A 57 7.59 -5.31 -7.95
C LYS A 57 8.28 -4.07 -7.43
N THR A 58 9.46 -4.24 -6.84
CA THR A 58 10.28 -3.14 -6.35
C THR A 58 10.87 -2.37 -7.52
N LEU A 59 11.11 -1.07 -7.30
CA LEU A 59 11.79 -0.22 -8.28
C LEU A 59 13.28 -0.59 -8.41
N THR A 60 13.88 -1.10 -7.34
CA THR A 60 15.30 -1.49 -7.30
C THR A 60 15.47 -2.90 -6.73
N LEU A 61 16.50 -3.61 -7.19
CA LEU A 61 16.84 -4.95 -6.70
C LEU A 61 17.42 -4.94 -5.28
N ASP A 62 18.04 -3.83 -4.87
CA ASP A 62 18.69 -3.66 -3.57
C ASP A 62 17.71 -3.28 -2.44
N THR A 63 16.47 -2.89 -2.80
CA THR A 63 15.45 -2.55 -1.80
C THR A 63 14.48 -3.70 -1.61
N ARG A 64 14.34 -4.17 -0.37
CA ARG A 64 13.31 -5.15 0.00
C ARG A 64 11.90 -4.59 -0.20
N PRO A 65 10.91 -5.38 -0.66
CA PRO A 65 9.55 -4.90 -0.90
C PRO A 65 8.91 -4.23 0.32
N GLU A 66 9.17 -4.74 1.53
CA GLU A 66 8.63 -4.16 2.76
C GLU A 66 9.15 -2.73 3.01
N ALA A 67 10.44 -2.50 2.78
CA ALA A 67 11.07 -1.20 2.96
C ALA A 67 10.57 -0.19 1.92
N GLU A 68 10.42 -0.62 0.66
CA GLU A 68 9.89 0.23 -0.40
C GLU A 68 8.44 0.66 -0.11
N LYS A 69 7.59 -0.25 0.41
CA LYS A 69 6.23 0.10 0.85
C LYS A 69 6.23 1.21 1.88
N VAL A 70 7.10 1.10 2.90
CA VAL A 70 7.23 2.11 3.96
C VAL A 70 7.71 3.44 3.36
N LEU A 71 8.73 3.41 2.51
CA LEU A 71 9.25 4.62 1.87
C LEU A 71 8.20 5.34 1.02
N ILE A 72 7.45 4.59 0.21
CA ILE A 72 6.35 5.13 -0.61
C ILE A 72 5.25 5.73 0.28
N SER A 73 4.89 5.06 1.37
CA SER A 73 3.90 5.56 2.33
C SER A 73 4.35 6.89 2.96
N LEU A 74 5.59 6.96 3.45
CA LEU A 74 6.18 8.17 4.01
C LEU A 74 6.20 9.31 2.99
N LEU A 75 6.62 9.04 1.75
CA LEU A 75 6.62 10.04 0.69
C LEU A 75 5.19 10.50 0.35
N ARG A 76 4.20 9.60 0.29
CA ARG A 76 2.81 9.98 0.01
C ARG A 76 2.21 10.84 1.11
N SER A 77 2.55 10.54 2.37
CA SER A 77 2.06 11.31 3.54
C SER A 77 2.69 12.70 3.69
N ALA A 78 3.87 12.93 3.09
CA ALA A 78 4.57 14.20 3.19
C ALA A 78 3.95 15.29 2.30
N ASN A 79 3.88 16.53 2.82
CA ASN A 79 3.48 17.69 2.03
C ASN A 79 4.59 18.12 1.04
N THR A 80 4.27 19.01 0.11
CA THR A 80 5.20 19.46 -0.95
C THR A 80 6.48 20.07 -0.39
N ALA A 81 6.39 20.89 0.66
CA ALA A 81 7.57 21.52 1.28
C ALA A 81 8.49 20.48 1.93
N GLN A 82 7.93 19.49 2.63
CA GLN A 82 8.68 18.40 3.23
C GLN A 82 9.36 17.52 2.18
N LYS A 83 8.68 17.23 1.07
CA LYS A 83 9.26 16.50 -0.07
C LYS A 83 10.44 17.26 -0.66
N PHE A 84 10.26 18.54 -0.94
CA PHE A 84 11.32 19.38 -1.48
C PHE A 84 12.53 19.44 -0.55
N ALA A 85 12.31 19.67 0.75
CA ALA A 85 13.39 19.68 1.75
C ALA A 85 14.17 18.35 1.80
N LYS A 86 13.47 17.21 1.73
CA LYS A 86 14.11 15.88 1.66
C LYS A 86 14.96 15.71 0.40
N ILE A 87 14.45 16.14 -0.75
CA ILE A 87 15.20 16.08 -2.02
C ILE A 87 16.44 16.97 -1.95
N CYS A 88 16.33 18.21 -1.49
CA CYS A 88 17.48 19.11 -1.33
C CYS A 88 18.54 18.52 -0.38
N SER A 89 18.11 17.95 0.75
CA SER A 89 19.01 17.28 1.69
C SER A 89 19.71 16.07 1.07
N LEU A 90 18.99 15.27 0.30
CA LEU A 90 19.56 14.13 -0.42
C LEU A 90 20.56 14.59 -1.49
N SER A 91 20.21 15.60 -2.30
CA SER A 91 21.10 16.18 -3.31
C SER A 91 22.39 16.69 -2.68
N GLN A 92 22.31 17.42 -1.57
CA GLN A 92 23.50 17.88 -0.84
C GLN A 92 24.36 16.69 -0.38
N THR A 93 23.73 15.66 0.17
CA THR A 93 24.44 14.45 0.63
C THR A 93 25.18 13.77 -0.51
N VAL A 94 24.53 13.58 -1.67
CA VAL A 94 25.13 12.97 -2.86
C VAL A 94 26.30 13.81 -3.38
N ILE A 95 26.13 15.13 -3.50
CA ILE A 95 27.22 16.05 -3.92
C ILE A 95 28.44 15.89 -3.00
N GLN A 96 28.23 15.90 -1.69
CA GLN A 96 29.32 15.76 -0.72
C GLN A 96 29.99 14.37 -0.75
N LEU A 97 29.22 13.31 -0.99
CA LEU A 97 29.78 11.97 -1.20
C LEU A 97 30.62 11.90 -2.48
N SER A 98 30.13 12.50 -3.58
CA SER A 98 30.86 12.57 -4.85
C SER A 98 32.17 13.34 -4.72
N LYS A 99 32.15 14.55 -4.13
CA LYS A 99 33.37 15.35 -3.90
C LYS A 99 34.39 14.60 -3.05
N ARG A 100 33.96 13.96 -1.96
CA ARG A 100 34.84 13.11 -1.12
C ARG A 100 35.41 11.91 -1.86
N ALA A 101 34.65 11.29 -2.76
CA ALA A 101 35.17 10.21 -3.60
C ALA A 101 36.25 10.71 -4.57
N ILE A 102 36.02 11.86 -5.20
CA ILE A 102 37.00 12.51 -6.09
C ILE A 102 38.29 12.85 -5.33
N ALA A 103 38.18 13.44 -4.14
CA ALA A 103 39.32 13.77 -3.29
C ALA A 103 40.16 12.53 -2.92
N ARG A 104 39.49 11.43 -2.51
CA ARG A 104 40.18 10.16 -2.19
C ARG A 104 40.89 9.56 -3.39
N ALA A 105 40.30 9.65 -4.58
CA ALA A 105 40.90 9.13 -5.80
C ALA A 105 42.03 10.01 -6.36
N ASN A 106 42.14 11.27 -5.91
CA ASN A 106 43.11 12.24 -6.43
C ASN A 106 43.78 13.01 -5.28
N PRO A 107 44.70 12.37 -4.56
CA PRO A 107 45.46 13.03 -3.50
C PRO A 107 46.21 14.26 -4.04
N GLY A 108 46.11 15.38 -3.33
CA GLY A 108 46.83 16.62 -3.67
C GLY A 108 46.07 17.62 -4.53
N LEU A 109 44.85 17.32 -4.99
CA LEU A 109 44.00 18.34 -5.61
C LEU A 109 43.52 19.36 -4.58
N SER A 110 43.46 20.63 -4.98
CA SER A 110 42.79 21.68 -4.21
C SER A 110 41.27 21.49 -4.22
N GLU A 111 40.56 22.16 -3.30
CA GLU A 111 39.09 22.11 -3.24
C GLU A 111 38.46 22.56 -4.58
N GLU A 112 38.94 23.66 -5.16
CA GLU A 112 38.47 24.17 -6.45
C GLU A 112 38.67 23.16 -7.58
N GLN A 113 39.82 22.47 -7.62
CA GLN A 113 40.09 21.42 -8.61
C GLN A 113 39.15 20.22 -8.42
N ILE A 114 38.79 19.89 -7.17
CA ILE A 114 37.78 18.86 -6.88
C ILE A 114 36.41 19.30 -7.41
N GLU A 115 36.03 20.57 -7.25
CA GLU A 115 34.77 21.11 -7.75
C GLU A 115 34.69 21.12 -9.28
N LEU A 116 35.73 21.62 -9.97
CA LEU A 116 35.80 21.60 -11.43
C LEU A 116 35.74 20.16 -11.97
N ARG A 117 36.40 19.22 -11.28
CA ARG A 117 36.34 17.81 -11.66
C ARG A 117 34.98 17.18 -11.40
N PHE A 118 34.30 17.56 -10.33
CA PHE A 118 32.91 17.17 -10.09
C PHE A 118 31.99 17.66 -11.22
N ILE A 119 32.12 18.92 -11.62
CA ILE A 119 31.36 19.50 -12.74
C ILE A 119 31.66 18.74 -14.03
N ALA A 120 32.93 18.45 -14.31
CA ALA A 120 33.33 17.73 -15.51
C ALA A 120 32.73 16.31 -15.59
N LEU A 121 32.61 15.63 -14.44
CA LEU A 121 32.05 14.27 -14.36
C LEU A 121 30.51 14.25 -14.45
N GLN A 122 29.81 15.20 -13.84
CA GLN A 122 28.34 15.19 -13.77
C GLN A 122 27.67 15.94 -14.91
N HIS A 123 28.30 17.02 -15.39
CA HIS A 123 27.72 17.96 -16.34
C HIS A 123 28.54 18.08 -17.64
N GLY A 124 29.71 17.46 -17.69
CA GLY A 124 30.56 17.44 -18.87
C GLY A 124 31.72 18.44 -18.82
N LYS A 125 32.75 18.15 -19.60
CA LYS A 125 34.02 18.91 -19.62
C LYS A 125 33.85 20.34 -20.13
N GLU A 126 32.92 20.57 -21.06
CA GLU A 126 32.65 21.89 -21.61
C GLU A 126 32.17 22.87 -20.54
N LEU A 127 31.21 22.45 -19.71
CA LEU A 127 30.74 23.28 -18.61
C LEU A 127 31.84 23.55 -17.60
N ALA A 128 32.64 22.53 -17.24
CA ALA A 128 33.74 22.69 -16.31
C ALA A 128 34.76 23.73 -16.80
N TYR A 129 35.12 23.69 -18.09
CA TYR A 129 36.02 24.67 -18.70
C TYR A 129 35.45 26.10 -18.67
N ASN A 130 34.17 26.25 -18.98
CA ASN A 130 33.52 27.57 -18.93
C ASN A 130 33.46 28.13 -17.50
N VAL A 131 33.25 27.27 -16.50
CA VAL A 131 33.29 27.64 -15.09
C VAL A 131 34.70 28.04 -14.66
N GLU A 132 35.72 27.26 -15.02
CA GLU A 132 37.13 27.56 -14.75
C GLU A 132 37.52 28.94 -15.29
N LYS A 133 37.24 29.19 -16.58
CA LYS A 133 37.46 30.50 -17.21
C LYS A 133 36.71 31.63 -16.51
N PHE A 134 35.47 31.39 -16.11
CA PHE A 134 34.70 32.40 -15.39
C PHE A 134 35.37 32.75 -14.06
N LEU A 135 35.83 31.74 -13.30
CA LEU A 135 36.51 31.95 -12.02
C LEU A 135 37.87 32.66 -12.20
N GLU A 136 38.64 32.32 -13.23
CA GLU A 136 39.90 33.00 -13.57
C GLU A 136 39.70 34.50 -13.84
N ASN A 137 38.62 34.87 -14.51
CA ASN A 137 38.30 36.27 -14.84
C ASN A 137 37.78 37.09 -13.65
N HIS A 138 37.36 36.44 -12.55
CA HIS A 138 36.77 37.10 -11.38
C HIS A 138 37.59 36.88 -10.09
N ARG A 139 38.86 36.50 -10.25
CA ARG A 139 39.87 36.47 -9.19
C ARG A 139 40.58 37.80 -9.05
#